data_AF-A0AAD7T358-F1
#
_entry.id   AF-A0AAD7T358-F1
#
_cell.length_a   1.000
_cell.length_b   1.000
_cell.length_c   1.000
_cell.angle_alpha   90.00
_cell.angle_beta   90.00
_cell.angle_gamma   90.00
#
_symmetry.space_group_name_H-M   'P 1'
#
loop_
_entity.id
_entity.type
_entity.pdbx_description
1 polymer ?
#
loop_
_entity_poly.entity_id
_entity_poly.type
_entity_poly.pdbx_seq_one_letter_code
_entity_poly.pdbx_strand_id
1 'polypeptide(L)'
;MQYASRASGNKVSRQSVLCGSQNIVLNGKTIVMNDCIIRGDLANVRVGRQCVIKSRSVIRPPFKKFSKGVAFFPLHIGDHVFIEEDCVVNAAQIGSYVHIGKNCVIGRRCVLKDCCKILDNTVLPPETVVPPFTVFSGCPGELPECTQELMIDVTKSYYQNSPMFSASVVKEKTTVRLVFFGAAEVGKTALIRRFLQDSFEYKYKRTVEELHSIEYDIDGAKIRIEIMDTSGSYSFPAMRELCIRNSDAFALVYSIDDPESFEEVQRLRQEILELKGDKFTPITVVGNKVDLENQRLVATGEIMPIVELDWNASFVEASAKTSENVLGVFKELLQQVNLPSRLSPALRRRRETVPKDNAGVRKKPPMKKTNSCILS
;
A
#
# COMPACT_ATOMS: atom_id res chain seq x y z
N MET A 1 51.51 -30.16 -23.69
CA MET A 1 52.26 -29.05 -23.03
C MET A 1 51.86 -27.70 -23.64
N GLN A 2 50.68 -27.14 -23.33
CA GLN A 2 50.20 -25.89 -23.97
C GLN A 2 49.99 -24.69 -23.02
N TYR A 3 50.08 -24.90 -21.70
CA TYR A 3 49.82 -23.84 -20.70
C TYR A 3 51.05 -23.58 -19.83
N ALA A 4 51.36 -22.30 -19.61
CA ALA A 4 52.30 -21.84 -18.59
C ALA A 4 51.57 -21.74 -17.25
N SER A 5 51.95 -22.58 -16.28
CA SER A 5 51.45 -22.54 -14.90
C SER A 5 52.34 -21.64 -14.04
N ARG A 6 51.76 -20.63 -13.38
CA ARG A 6 52.46 -19.78 -12.40
C ARG A 6 52.22 -20.27 -10.97
N ALA A 7 53.10 -19.91 -10.04
CA ALA A 7 53.00 -20.26 -8.61
C ALA A 7 51.69 -19.79 -7.95
N SER A 8 51.05 -18.74 -8.48
CA SER A 8 49.72 -18.26 -8.07
C SER A 8 48.54 -19.15 -8.51
N GLY A 9 48.81 -20.31 -9.13
CA GLY A 9 47.79 -21.21 -9.68
C GLY A 9 47.17 -20.74 -11.00
N ASN A 10 47.69 -19.67 -11.61
CA ASN A 10 47.23 -19.17 -12.90
C ASN A 10 47.72 -20.07 -14.05
N LYS A 11 46.86 -20.36 -15.03
CA LYS A 11 47.16 -21.13 -16.24
C LYS A 11 46.98 -20.23 -17.46
N VAL A 12 48.08 -19.90 -18.15
CA VAL A 12 48.04 -19.00 -19.30
C VAL A 12 48.55 -19.74 -20.53
N SER A 13 47.80 -19.73 -21.63
CA SER A 13 48.25 -20.34 -22.88
C SER A 13 49.46 -19.61 -23.47
N ARG A 14 50.41 -20.36 -24.04
CA ARG A 14 51.55 -19.78 -24.77
C ARG A 14 51.15 -19.07 -26.07
N GLN A 15 49.97 -19.38 -26.60
CA GLN A 15 49.42 -18.74 -27.81
C GLN A 15 48.66 -17.45 -27.49
N SER A 16 48.46 -17.11 -26.20
CA SER A 16 47.84 -15.84 -25.81
C SER A 16 48.82 -14.68 -25.95
N VAL A 17 48.30 -13.52 -26.35
CA VAL A 17 49.07 -12.29 -26.54
C VAL A 17 48.79 -11.33 -25.38
N LEU A 18 49.76 -11.20 -24.49
CA LEU A 18 49.70 -10.26 -23.36
C LEU A 18 50.56 -9.03 -23.66
N CYS A 19 49.95 -7.92 -24.05
CA CYS A 19 50.65 -6.66 -24.28
C CYS A 19 50.81 -5.91 -22.95
N GLY A 20 52.01 -5.38 -22.64
CA GLY A 20 52.25 -4.62 -21.41
C GLY A 20 52.06 -5.45 -20.13
N SER A 21 52.71 -6.61 -20.06
CA SER A 21 52.57 -7.59 -18.97
C SER A 21 52.84 -7.02 -17.57
N GLN A 22 53.63 -5.96 -17.45
CA GLN A 22 53.88 -5.22 -16.20
C GLN A 22 52.62 -4.57 -15.60
N ASN A 23 51.62 -4.30 -16.43
CA ASN A 23 50.36 -3.64 -16.05
C ASN A 23 49.19 -4.64 -15.92
N ILE A 24 49.46 -5.94 -16.10
CA ILE A 24 48.45 -7.01 -16.02
C ILE A 24 48.62 -7.75 -14.70
N VAL A 25 47.61 -7.64 -13.83
CA VAL A 25 47.58 -8.29 -12.52
C VAL A 25 46.54 -9.40 -12.53
N LEU A 26 46.96 -10.65 -12.28
CA LEU A 26 46.09 -11.83 -12.21
C LEU A 26 46.11 -12.40 -10.78
N ASN A 27 45.03 -12.20 -10.01
CA ASN A 27 44.99 -12.43 -8.55
C ASN A 27 44.91 -13.91 -8.10
N GLY A 28 45.07 -14.88 -9.01
CA GLY A 28 45.23 -16.31 -8.68
C GLY A 28 44.13 -17.20 -9.27
N LYS A 29 44.46 -18.48 -9.53
CA LYS A 29 43.56 -19.49 -10.14
C LYS A 29 42.84 -19.03 -11.43
N THR A 30 43.43 -18.10 -12.18
CA THR A 30 42.87 -17.58 -13.44
C THR A 30 43.33 -18.41 -14.62
N ILE A 31 42.43 -18.70 -15.56
CA ILE A 31 42.71 -19.46 -16.79
C ILE A 31 42.55 -18.55 -18.00
N VAL A 32 43.59 -18.47 -18.83
CA VAL A 32 43.59 -17.75 -20.11
C VAL A 32 43.86 -18.75 -21.22
N MET A 33 42.90 -18.93 -22.14
CA MET A 33 42.97 -19.88 -23.24
C MET A 33 43.74 -19.33 -24.46
N ASN A 34 43.81 -20.13 -25.52
CA ASN A 34 44.59 -19.84 -26.74
C ASN A 34 44.04 -18.62 -27.48
N ASP A 35 44.92 -17.88 -28.16
CA ASP A 35 44.54 -16.75 -29.02
C ASP A 35 43.78 -15.61 -28.31
N CYS A 36 43.79 -15.59 -26.97
CA CYS A 36 43.27 -14.48 -26.19
C CYS A 36 44.26 -13.31 -26.24
N ILE A 37 43.73 -12.09 -26.37
CA ILE A 37 44.53 -10.86 -26.40
C ILE A 37 44.18 -10.00 -25.19
N ILE A 38 45.14 -9.71 -24.32
CA ILE A 38 44.94 -8.81 -23.17
C ILE A 38 45.88 -7.61 -23.32
N ARG A 39 45.31 -6.42 -23.40
CA ARG A 39 46.04 -5.17 -23.63
C ARG A 39 46.30 -4.36 -22.36
N GLY A 40 47.33 -4.75 -21.61
CA GLY A 40 47.86 -3.97 -20.48
C GLY A 40 48.78 -2.81 -20.89
N ASP A 41 49.15 -2.72 -22.17
CA ASP A 41 49.97 -1.63 -22.75
C ASP A 41 49.25 -0.28 -22.72
N LEU A 42 47.91 -0.30 -22.74
CA LEU A 42 47.08 0.91 -22.77
C LEU A 42 46.78 1.46 -21.38
N ALA A 43 46.45 0.58 -20.43
CA ALA A 43 46.18 0.91 -19.02
C ALA A 43 46.24 -0.37 -18.17
N ASN A 44 46.22 -0.20 -16.84
CA ASN A 44 46.25 -1.31 -15.91
C ASN A 44 45.02 -2.21 -16.06
N VAL A 45 45.25 -3.52 -16.23
CA VAL A 45 44.21 -4.55 -16.28
C VAL A 45 44.33 -5.42 -15.03
N ARG A 46 43.32 -5.37 -14.16
CA ARG A 46 43.27 -6.19 -12.96
C ARG A 46 42.21 -7.27 -13.13
N VAL A 47 42.62 -8.52 -12.97
CA VAL A 47 41.74 -9.70 -13.00
C VAL A 47 41.74 -10.34 -11.62
N GLY A 48 40.54 -10.58 -11.09
CA GLY A 48 40.30 -11.22 -9.80
C GLY A 48 40.69 -12.70 -9.78
N ARG A 49 40.21 -13.40 -8.76
CA ARG A 49 40.46 -14.82 -8.51
C ARG A 49 39.48 -15.68 -9.30
N GLN A 50 39.92 -16.88 -9.68
CA GLN A 50 39.06 -17.91 -10.29
C GLN A 50 38.31 -17.44 -11.55
N CYS A 51 38.96 -16.60 -12.35
CA CYS A 51 38.41 -16.13 -13.62
C CYS A 51 38.81 -17.08 -14.76
N VAL A 52 37.93 -17.20 -15.76
CA VAL A 52 38.18 -18.00 -16.97
C VAL A 52 37.94 -17.13 -18.19
N ILE A 53 38.95 -17.02 -19.04
CA ILE A 53 38.88 -16.31 -20.31
C ILE A 53 39.13 -17.32 -21.43
N LYS A 54 38.09 -17.58 -22.23
CA LYS A 54 38.16 -18.51 -23.35
C LYS A 54 38.88 -17.93 -24.57
N SER A 55 39.03 -18.78 -25.59
CA SER A 55 39.84 -18.51 -26.76
C SER A 55 39.29 -17.38 -27.62
N ARG A 56 40.18 -16.69 -28.35
CA ARG A 56 39.85 -15.59 -29.29
C ARG A 56 39.18 -14.36 -28.67
N SER A 57 39.13 -14.28 -27.34
CA SER A 57 38.56 -13.13 -26.64
C SER A 57 39.59 -11.99 -26.50
N VAL A 58 39.13 -10.76 -26.67
CA VAL A 58 39.96 -9.55 -26.66
C VAL A 58 39.57 -8.67 -25.48
N ILE A 59 40.50 -8.49 -24.55
CA ILE A 59 40.33 -7.65 -23.37
C ILE A 59 41.13 -6.38 -23.56
N ARG A 60 40.42 -5.25 -23.66
CA ARG A 60 41.01 -3.95 -23.89
C ARG A 60 40.49 -2.94 -22.87
N PRO A 61 41.37 -2.16 -22.22
CA PRO A 61 40.95 -1.07 -21.35
C PRO A 61 40.07 -0.04 -22.08
N PRO A 62 39.05 0.51 -21.41
CA PRO A 62 38.18 1.53 -21.97
C PRO A 62 38.96 2.82 -22.21
N PHE A 63 38.48 3.62 -23.16
CA PHE A 63 39.06 4.93 -23.45
C PHE A 63 38.00 6.01 -23.57
N LYS A 64 38.39 7.25 -23.25
CA LYS A 64 37.58 8.45 -23.47
C LYS A 64 38.34 9.39 -24.39
N LYS A 65 37.65 9.88 -25.43
CA LYS A 65 38.17 10.92 -26.32
C LYS A 65 37.94 12.27 -25.63
N PHE A 66 39.02 13.05 -25.49
CA PHE A 66 39.01 14.43 -25.05
C PHE A 66 39.45 15.32 -26.22
N SER A 67 39.19 16.63 -26.13
CA SER A 67 39.57 17.60 -27.18
C SER A 67 41.07 17.61 -27.50
N LYS A 68 41.93 17.14 -26.58
CA LYS A 68 43.40 17.09 -26.71
C LYS A 68 44.00 15.69 -26.83
N GLY A 69 43.19 14.63 -27.01
CA GLY A 69 43.70 13.26 -27.15
C GLY A 69 42.79 12.17 -26.62
N VAL A 70 43.33 10.96 -26.42
CA VAL A 70 42.59 9.80 -25.90
C VAL A 70 43.21 9.36 -24.58
N ALA A 71 42.40 9.30 -23.52
CA ALA A 71 42.84 8.76 -22.23
C ALA A 71 42.27 7.35 -22.04
N PHE A 72 43.10 6.43 -21.55
CA PHE A 72 42.71 5.08 -21.18
C PHE A 72 42.48 5.00 -19.66
N PHE A 73 41.47 4.26 -19.24
CA PHE A 73 41.17 4.04 -17.83
C PHE A 73 41.49 2.59 -17.46
N PRO A 74 41.86 2.30 -16.20
CA PRO A 74 42.10 0.95 -15.77
C PRO A 74 40.84 0.09 -15.89
N LEU A 75 41.01 -1.16 -16.33
CA LEU A 75 39.94 -2.15 -16.39
C LEU A 75 40.02 -3.05 -15.16
N HIS A 76 38.90 -3.16 -14.45
CA HIS A 76 38.76 -4.01 -13.27
C HIS A 76 37.79 -5.16 -13.57
N ILE A 77 38.29 -6.39 -13.43
CA ILE A 77 37.50 -7.63 -13.50
C ILE A 77 37.49 -8.26 -12.10
N GLY A 78 36.30 -8.50 -11.56
CA GLY A 78 36.07 -9.08 -10.24
C GLY A 78 36.46 -10.55 -10.13
N ASP A 79 35.96 -11.21 -9.09
CA ASP A 79 36.23 -12.62 -8.82
C ASP A 79 35.17 -13.52 -9.49
N HIS A 80 35.52 -14.75 -9.85
CA HIS A 80 34.59 -15.73 -10.46
C HIS A 80 33.93 -15.22 -11.75
N VAL A 81 34.69 -14.57 -12.61
CA VAL A 81 34.20 -14.10 -13.91
C VAL A 81 34.46 -15.14 -15.00
N PHE A 82 33.44 -15.44 -15.79
CA PHE A 82 33.52 -16.36 -16.91
C PHE A 82 33.29 -15.61 -18.22
N ILE A 83 34.31 -15.59 -19.09
CA ILE A 83 34.26 -14.97 -20.41
C ILE A 83 34.38 -16.07 -21.46
N GLU A 84 33.31 -16.25 -22.22
CA GLU A 84 33.20 -17.19 -23.32
C GLU A 84 34.07 -16.80 -24.53
N GLU A 85 33.97 -17.59 -25.61
CA GLU A 85 34.76 -17.41 -26.84
C GLU A 85 34.32 -16.19 -27.65
N ASP A 86 35.25 -15.63 -28.44
CA ASP A 86 34.99 -14.57 -29.41
C ASP A 86 34.39 -13.29 -28.79
N CYS A 87 34.72 -13.01 -27.53
CA CYS A 87 34.20 -11.85 -26.81
C CYS A 87 35.13 -10.64 -26.91
N VAL A 88 34.56 -9.45 -27.11
CA VAL A 88 35.31 -8.19 -27.08
C VAL A 88 34.90 -7.39 -25.85
N VAL A 89 35.83 -7.21 -24.91
CA VAL A 89 35.57 -6.57 -23.62
C VAL A 89 36.26 -5.22 -23.55
N ASN A 90 35.47 -4.13 -23.64
CA ASN A 90 35.91 -2.75 -23.42
C ASN A 90 35.28 -2.09 -22.18
N ALA A 91 34.79 -2.90 -21.23
CA ALA A 91 34.12 -2.43 -20.01
C ALA A 91 35.05 -1.56 -19.14
N ALA A 92 34.48 -0.70 -18.29
CA ALA A 92 35.26 -0.04 -17.24
C ALA A 92 35.38 -0.93 -16.00
N GLN A 93 34.30 -1.60 -15.64
CA GLN A 93 34.23 -2.42 -14.45
C GLN A 93 33.35 -3.63 -14.71
N ILE A 94 33.86 -4.81 -14.36
CA ILE A 94 33.14 -6.07 -14.32
C ILE A 94 33.14 -6.55 -12.88
N GLY A 95 31.95 -6.74 -12.32
CA GLY A 95 31.74 -7.24 -10.97
C GLY A 95 32.16 -8.70 -10.80
N SER A 96 31.82 -9.26 -9.65
CA SER A 96 32.07 -10.66 -9.32
C SER A 96 30.90 -11.56 -9.75
N TYR A 97 31.17 -12.84 -9.99
CA TYR A 97 30.16 -13.85 -10.40
C TYR A 97 29.45 -13.50 -11.71
N VAL A 98 30.18 -12.90 -12.65
CA VAL A 98 29.63 -12.48 -13.95
C VAL A 98 29.89 -13.54 -15.00
N HIS A 99 28.87 -13.86 -15.81
CA HIS A 99 28.99 -14.76 -16.95
C HIS A 99 28.74 -14.00 -18.26
N ILE A 100 29.75 -13.92 -19.13
CA ILE A 100 29.67 -13.31 -20.46
C ILE A 100 29.59 -14.43 -21.51
N GLY A 101 28.48 -14.47 -22.24
CA GLY A 101 28.18 -15.41 -23.31
C GLY A 101 29.09 -15.28 -24.53
N LYS A 102 29.02 -16.24 -25.46
CA LYS A 102 29.85 -16.28 -26.68
C LYS A 102 29.56 -15.11 -27.61
N ASN A 103 30.54 -14.68 -28.38
CA ASN A 103 30.36 -13.64 -29.42
C ASN A 103 29.74 -12.35 -28.87
N CYS A 104 30.05 -12.00 -27.61
CA CYS A 104 29.54 -10.80 -26.97
C CYS A 104 30.46 -9.61 -27.18
N VAL A 105 29.87 -8.45 -27.47
CA VAL A 105 30.60 -7.19 -27.62
C VAL A 105 30.21 -6.26 -26.48
N ILE A 106 31.13 -6.05 -25.54
CA ILE A 106 30.93 -5.11 -24.44
C ILE A 106 31.49 -3.75 -24.84
N GLY A 107 30.59 -2.77 -24.93
CA GLY A 107 30.89 -1.39 -25.27
C GLY A 107 31.88 -0.72 -24.31
N ARG A 108 32.41 0.42 -24.75
CA ARG A 108 33.33 1.23 -23.93
C ARG A 108 32.62 1.75 -22.69
N ARG A 109 33.32 1.74 -21.54
CA ARG A 109 32.81 2.26 -20.26
C ARG A 109 31.55 1.57 -19.73
N CYS A 110 31.25 0.36 -20.18
CA CYS A 110 30.17 -0.40 -19.56
C CYS A 110 30.54 -0.79 -18.12
N VAL A 111 29.53 -0.81 -17.25
CA VAL A 111 29.65 -1.22 -15.86
C VAL A 111 28.76 -2.42 -15.63
N LEU A 112 29.37 -3.59 -15.47
CA LEU A 112 28.67 -4.82 -15.16
C LEU A 112 28.74 -5.03 -13.65
N LYS A 113 27.59 -5.05 -12.98
CA LYS A 113 27.50 -5.33 -11.54
C LYS A 113 27.58 -6.82 -11.24
N ASP A 114 27.57 -7.16 -9.96
CA ASP A 114 27.77 -8.54 -9.49
C ASP A 114 26.61 -9.46 -9.91
N CYS A 115 26.91 -10.74 -10.13
CA CYS A 115 25.91 -11.77 -10.45
C CYS A 115 25.11 -11.50 -11.74
N CYS A 116 25.64 -10.74 -12.70
CA CYS A 116 24.98 -10.55 -13.99
C CYS A 116 25.36 -11.63 -15.01
N LYS A 117 24.44 -11.94 -15.94
CA LYS A 117 24.65 -12.90 -17.02
C LYS A 117 24.33 -12.26 -18.36
N ILE A 118 25.33 -12.16 -19.23
CA ILE A 118 25.14 -11.72 -20.61
C ILE A 118 25.00 -12.97 -21.47
N LEU A 119 23.93 -13.04 -22.25
CA LEU A 119 23.66 -14.16 -23.15
C LEU A 119 24.50 -14.05 -24.42
N ASP A 120 24.66 -15.18 -25.13
CA ASP A 120 25.43 -15.26 -26.37
C ASP A 120 24.91 -14.27 -27.43
N ASN A 121 25.81 -13.80 -28.30
CA ASN A 121 25.52 -12.86 -29.39
C ASN A 121 24.93 -11.52 -28.93
N THR A 122 25.31 -11.06 -27.74
CA THR A 122 24.77 -9.83 -27.17
C THR A 122 25.74 -8.67 -27.31
N VAL A 123 25.21 -7.51 -27.71
CA VAL A 123 25.99 -6.27 -27.86
C VAL A 123 25.53 -5.28 -26.80
N LEU A 124 26.43 -4.95 -25.87
CA LEU A 124 26.20 -3.88 -24.89
C LEU A 124 26.62 -2.54 -25.48
N PRO A 125 25.70 -1.57 -25.57
CA PRO A 125 26.05 -0.24 -26.02
C PRO A 125 27.06 0.42 -25.07
N PRO A 126 27.91 1.35 -25.56
CA PRO A 126 28.77 2.15 -24.71
C PRO A 126 28.04 2.77 -23.51
N GLU A 127 28.72 2.85 -22.37
CA GLU A 127 28.18 3.48 -21.13
C GLU A 127 26.96 2.78 -20.52
N THR A 128 26.65 1.55 -20.94
CA THR A 128 25.58 0.75 -20.36
C THR A 128 25.96 0.26 -18.96
N VAL A 129 25.04 0.41 -18.00
CA VAL A 129 25.14 -0.16 -16.67
C VAL A 129 24.23 -1.38 -16.59
N VAL A 130 24.81 -2.57 -16.41
CA VAL A 130 24.05 -3.80 -16.15
C VAL A 130 23.90 -3.95 -14.64
N PRO A 131 22.67 -3.90 -14.10
CA PRO A 131 22.41 -4.05 -12.67
C PRO A 131 22.82 -5.44 -12.16
N PRO A 132 22.98 -5.61 -10.84
CA PRO A 132 23.29 -6.92 -10.29
C PRO A 132 22.13 -7.89 -10.50
N PHE A 133 22.40 -9.20 -10.54
CA PHE A 133 21.39 -10.25 -10.73
C PHE A 133 20.58 -10.16 -12.03
N THR A 134 21.07 -9.43 -13.03
CA THR A 134 20.35 -9.21 -14.30
C THR A 134 20.86 -10.15 -15.40
N VAL A 135 19.95 -10.66 -16.22
CA VAL A 135 20.29 -11.37 -17.47
C VAL A 135 20.13 -10.39 -18.63
N PHE A 136 21.16 -10.19 -19.45
CA PHE A 136 21.16 -9.21 -20.55
C PHE A 136 21.26 -9.94 -21.90
N SER A 137 20.43 -9.57 -22.89
CA SER A 137 20.31 -10.27 -24.19
C SER A 137 19.94 -9.32 -25.34
N GLY A 138 20.46 -9.57 -26.55
CA GLY A 138 20.01 -8.92 -27.80
C GLY A 138 21.01 -7.96 -28.47
N CYS A 139 20.59 -7.35 -29.58
CA CYS A 139 21.42 -6.45 -30.42
C CYS A 139 20.58 -5.29 -30.99
N PRO A 140 20.66 -4.05 -30.44
CA PRO A 140 21.25 -3.70 -29.15
C PRO A 140 20.45 -4.34 -28.02
N GLY A 141 21.13 -4.88 -27.00
CA GLY A 141 20.46 -5.70 -25.99
C GLY A 141 19.42 -4.92 -25.20
N GLU A 142 18.25 -5.52 -25.03
CA GLU A 142 17.19 -5.02 -24.16
C GLU A 142 17.45 -5.54 -22.75
N LEU A 143 17.33 -4.64 -21.77
CA LEU A 143 17.29 -5.03 -20.37
C LEU A 143 15.91 -5.66 -20.12
N PRO A 144 15.80 -6.94 -19.76
CA PRO A 144 14.58 -7.40 -19.10
C PRO A 144 14.38 -6.57 -17.83
N GLU A 145 13.12 -6.35 -17.44
CA GLU A 145 12.76 -5.69 -16.18
C GLU A 145 13.62 -6.27 -15.07
N CYS A 146 14.55 -5.47 -14.55
CA CYS A 146 15.54 -6.00 -13.64
C CYS A 146 14.85 -6.34 -12.31
N THR A 147 15.24 -7.43 -11.66
CA THR A 147 14.66 -7.81 -10.35
C THR A 147 14.73 -6.65 -9.37
N GLN A 148 15.72 -5.76 -9.47
CA GLN A 148 15.78 -4.57 -8.65
C GLN A 148 14.68 -3.55 -8.98
N GLU A 149 14.36 -3.27 -10.24
CA GLU A 149 13.23 -2.40 -10.62
C GLU A 149 11.89 -3.07 -10.32
N LEU A 150 11.73 -4.35 -10.66
CA LEU A 150 10.59 -5.16 -10.24
C LEU A 150 10.43 -5.15 -8.72
N MET A 151 11.51 -5.29 -7.95
CA MET A 151 11.43 -5.29 -6.49
C MET A 151 11.28 -3.88 -5.93
N ILE A 152 11.75 -2.84 -6.61
CA ILE A 152 11.46 -1.45 -6.27
C ILE A 152 9.98 -1.18 -6.51
N ASP A 153 9.40 -1.64 -7.61
CA ASP A 153 8.00 -1.41 -7.95
C ASP A 153 7.06 -2.31 -7.15
N VAL A 154 7.47 -3.55 -6.86
CA VAL A 154 6.80 -4.44 -5.88
C VAL A 154 6.92 -3.85 -4.48
N THR A 155 8.08 -3.32 -4.06
CA THR A 155 8.22 -2.71 -2.73
C THR A 155 7.45 -1.38 -2.66
N LYS A 156 7.49 -0.53 -3.70
CA LYS A 156 6.68 0.69 -3.80
C LYS A 156 5.19 0.36 -3.79
N SER A 157 4.75 -0.64 -4.53
CA SER A 157 3.35 -1.09 -4.53
C SER A 157 2.97 -1.73 -3.19
N TYR A 158 3.88 -2.44 -2.51
CA TYR A 158 3.67 -2.90 -1.14
C TYR A 158 3.58 -1.72 -0.17
N TYR A 159 4.41 -0.69 -0.28
CA TYR A 159 4.28 0.53 0.51
C TYR A 159 2.99 1.31 0.20
N GLN A 160 2.52 1.28 -1.05
CA GLN A 160 1.26 1.91 -1.46
C GLN A 160 0.03 1.09 -1.03
N ASN A 161 0.15 -0.24 -0.89
CA ASN A 161 -0.96 -1.17 -0.68
C ASN A 161 -0.91 -1.94 0.65
N SER A 162 0.09 -1.72 1.52
CA SER A 162 0.19 -2.39 2.83
C SER A 162 -0.65 -1.66 3.88
N PRO A 163 -1.54 -2.37 4.61
CA PRO A 163 -2.47 -1.78 5.56
C PRO A 163 -1.85 -1.36 6.91
N MET A 164 -0.54 -1.58 7.12
CA MET A 164 0.12 -1.31 8.42
C MET A 164 0.89 0.01 8.49
N PHE A 165 1.13 0.71 7.38
CA PHE A 165 1.80 2.02 7.35
C PHE A 165 1.20 2.96 6.30
N SER A 166 -0.13 2.94 6.14
CA SER A 166 -0.88 3.87 5.32
C SER A 166 -0.98 5.27 5.95
N ALA A 167 0.16 5.94 6.12
CA ALA A 167 0.19 7.39 5.94
C ALA A 167 0.29 7.68 4.43
N SER A 168 -0.69 7.18 3.67
CA SER A 168 -0.98 7.75 2.37
C SER A 168 -1.22 9.24 2.58
N VAL A 169 -0.77 10.08 1.65
CA VAL A 169 -1.31 11.43 1.50
C VAL A 169 -2.79 11.25 1.13
N VAL A 170 -3.63 11.00 2.13
CA VAL A 170 -5.07 10.93 2.02
C VAL A 170 -5.46 12.33 1.60
N LYS A 171 -6.04 12.45 0.41
CA LYS A 171 -6.82 13.63 0.05
C LYS A 171 -7.86 13.76 1.16
N GLU A 172 -7.67 14.71 2.07
CA GLU A 172 -8.51 14.87 3.26
C GLU A 172 -9.96 14.95 2.79
N LYS A 173 -10.72 13.87 2.99
CA LYS A 173 -12.10 13.82 2.58
C LYS A 173 -12.88 14.64 3.60
N THR A 174 -13.19 15.87 3.24
CA THR A 174 -13.99 16.79 4.06
C THR A 174 -15.46 16.37 4.12
N THR A 175 -15.89 15.38 3.33
CA THR A 175 -17.24 14.83 3.36
C THR A 175 -17.22 13.31 3.51
N VAL A 176 -17.91 12.79 4.53
CA VAL A 176 -18.10 11.35 4.78
C VAL A 176 -19.54 10.97 4.55
N ARG A 177 -19.79 9.95 3.73
CA ARG A 177 -21.12 9.44 3.39
C ARG A 177 -21.38 8.10 4.07
N LEU A 178 -22.31 8.10 5.03
CA LEU A 178 -22.82 6.93 5.71
C LEU A 178 -24.17 6.55 5.12
N VAL A 179 -24.40 5.27 4.85
CA VAL A 179 -25.71 4.78 4.38
C VAL A 179 -26.21 3.68 5.29
N PHE A 180 -27.48 3.79 5.67
CA PHE A 180 -28.17 2.78 6.47
C PHE A 180 -29.01 1.91 5.55
N PHE A 181 -28.72 0.63 5.50
CA PHE A 181 -29.42 -0.39 4.73
C PHE A 181 -30.09 -1.41 5.68
N GLY A 182 -31.09 -2.14 5.19
CA GLY A 182 -31.85 -3.13 5.96
C GLY A 182 -33.31 -3.21 5.54
N ALA A 183 -34.03 -4.22 6.02
CA ALA A 183 -35.46 -4.42 5.75
C ALA A 183 -36.33 -3.26 6.26
N ALA A 184 -37.60 -3.22 5.85
CA ALA A 184 -38.56 -2.25 6.40
C ALA A 184 -38.74 -2.47 7.91
N GLU A 185 -39.06 -1.42 8.67
CA GLU A 185 -39.42 -1.50 10.10
C GLU A 185 -38.35 -2.02 11.08
N VAL A 186 -37.14 -2.33 10.61
CA VAL A 186 -35.98 -2.67 11.46
C VAL A 186 -35.50 -1.50 12.33
N GLY A 187 -35.91 -0.26 12.01
CA GLY A 187 -35.61 0.93 12.81
C GLY A 187 -34.41 1.78 12.37
N LYS A 188 -34.05 1.76 11.08
CA LYS A 188 -33.02 2.64 10.47
C LYS A 188 -33.24 4.13 10.81
N THR A 189 -34.39 4.66 10.42
CA THR A 189 -34.81 6.03 10.71
C THR A 189 -34.82 6.33 12.21
N ALA A 190 -35.22 5.37 13.04
CA ALA A 190 -35.25 5.55 14.49
C ALA A 190 -33.84 5.66 15.08
N LEU A 191 -32.87 4.87 14.61
CA LEU A 191 -31.46 4.97 15.01
C LEU A 191 -30.86 6.32 14.60
N ILE A 192 -31.11 6.75 13.36
CA ILE A 192 -30.60 8.03 12.84
C ILE A 192 -31.19 9.20 13.60
N ARG A 193 -32.52 9.26 13.77
CA ARG A 193 -33.17 10.33 14.54
C ARG A 193 -32.74 10.33 16.00
N ARG A 194 -32.58 9.15 16.61
CA ARG A 194 -32.08 9.06 17.97
C ARG A 194 -30.69 9.65 18.10
N PHE A 195 -29.80 9.39 17.14
CA PHE A 195 -28.45 9.97 17.13
C PHE A 195 -28.46 11.49 16.88
N LEU A 196 -29.33 11.99 15.99
CA LEU A 196 -29.36 13.40 15.60
C LEU A 196 -30.09 14.32 16.58
N GLN A 197 -31.20 13.85 17.14
CA GLN A 197 -32.18 14.68 17.85
C GLN A 197 -32.47 14.18 19.28
N ASP A 198 -31.87 13.05 19.69
CA ASP A 198 -32.18 12.35 20.95
C ASP A 198 -33.69 12.09 21.15
N SER A 199 -34.41 11.84 20.05
CA SER A 199 -35.86 11.67 20.03
C SER A 199 -36.26 10.31 19.45
N PHE A 200 -37.45 9.82 19.82
CA PHE A 200 -38.02 8.59 19.28
C PHE A 200 -39.53 8.73 19.11
N GLU A 201 -40.01 8.44 17.91
CA GLU A 201 -41.43 8.44 17.58
C GLU A 201 -41.97 7.00 17.61
N TYR A 202 -43.03 6.78 18.39
CA TYR A 202 -43.72 5.48 18.45
C TYR A 202 -44.57 5.18 17.21
N LYS A 203 -44.93 6.21 16.43
CA LYS A 203 -45.74 6.04 15.22
C LYS A 203 -44.81 5.81 14.04
N TYR A 204 -44.93 4.64 13.42
CA TYR A 204 -44.24 4.38 12.17
C TYR A 204 -44.79 5.29 11.07
N LYS A 205 -43.88 6.00 10.40
CA LYS A 205 -44.13 6.69 9.14
C LYS A 205 -43.18 6.06 8.14
N ARG A 206 -43.71 5.57 7.02
CA ARG A 206 -42.89 5.02 5.94
C ARG A 206 -41.94 6.11 5.44
N THR A 207 -40.65 5.84 5.54
CA THR A 207 -39.61 6.78 5.12
C THR A 207 -39.56 6.86 3.60
N VAL A 208 -39.55 8.08 3.07
CA VAL A 208 -39.06 8.38 1.72
C VAL A 208 -37.59 8.77 1.90
N GLU A 209 -36.69 8.25 1.07
CA GLU A 209 -35.23 8.41 1.24
C GLU A 209 -34.85 9.82 1.69
N GLU A 210 -34.17 9.93 2.85
CA GLU A 210 -33.89 11.19 3.52
C GLU A 210 -32.38 11.35 3.74
N LEU A 211 -31.80 12.46 3.29
CA LEU A 211 -30.38 12.78 3.48
C LEU A 211 -30.23 13.77 4.64
N HIS A 212 -29.59 13.34 5.72
CA HIS A 212 -29.20 14.21 6.82
C HIS A 212 -27.74 14.66 6.65
N SER A 213 -27.47 15.96 6.77
CA SER A 213 -26.11 16.51 6.73
C SER A 213 -25.78 17.18 8.06
N ILE A 214 -24.66 16.79 8.68
CA ILE A 214 -24.11 17.41 9.88
C ILE A 214 -22.73 17.95 9.57
N GLU A 215 -22.47 19.21 9.88
CA GLU A 215 -21.12 19.78 9.77
C GLU A 215 -20.47 19.86 11.16
N TYR A 216 -19.23 19.42 11.24
CA TYR A 216 -18.38 19.51 12.41
C TYR A 216 -17.18 20.40 12.08
N ASP A 217 -16.96 21.43 12.90
CA ASP A 217 -15.74 22.24 12.86
C ASP A 217 -14.80 21.74 13.96
N ILE A 218 -13.67 21.16 13.56
CA ILE A 218 -12.69 20.60 14.49
C ILE A 218 -11.33 21.20 14.14
N ASP A 219 -10.83 22.05 15.05
CA ASP A 219 -9.52 22.70 14.95
C ASP A 219 -9.28 23.40 13.59
N GLY A 220 -10.34 24.00 13.01
CA GLY A 220 -10.31 24.74 11.73
C GLY A 220 -10.59 23.90 10.48
N ALA A 221 -10.76 22.58 10.62
CA ALA A 221 -11.19 21.69 9.56
C ALA A 221 -12.70 21.43 9.63
N LYS A 222 -13.42 21.82 8.56
CA LYS A 222 -14.86 21.53 8.42
C LYS A 222 -15.05 20.15 7.81
N ILE A 223 -15.67 19.25 8.56
CA ILE A 223 -16.02 17.90 8.13
C ILE A 223 -17.54 17.79 8.07
N ARG A 224 -18.04 17.36 6.93
CA ARG A 224 -19.45 17.13 6.67
C ARG A 224 -19.75 15.63 6.71
N ILE A 225 -20.63 15.21 7.59
CA ILE A 225 -21.15 13.85 7.65
C ILE A 225 -22.52 13.85 7.00
N GLU A 226 -22.64 13.08 5.91
CA GLU A 226 -23.86 12.85 5.15
C GLU A 226 -24.40 11.47 5.52
N ILE A 227 -25.57 11.40 6.16
CA ILE A 227 -26.24 10.16 6.56
C ILE A 227 -27.44 9.97 5.64
N MET A 228 -27.41 8.94 4.81
CA MET A 228 -28.52 8.55 3.96
C MET A 228 -29.42 7.54 4.70
N ASP A 229 -30.64 7.95 5.00
CA ASP A 229 -31.70 7.08 5.48
C ASP A 229 -32.47 6.51 4.29
N THR A 230 -32.29 5.22 4.01
CA THR A 230 -32.99 4.57 2.90
C THR A 230 -34.34 4.03 3.35
N SER A 231 -35.32 4.11 2.45
CA SER A 231 -36.55 3.36 2.66
C SER A 231 -36.25 1.86 2.54
N GLY A 232 -36.79 1.02 3.43
CA GLY A 232 -36.62 -0.44 3.35
C GLY A 232 -37.27 -1.09 2.12
N SER A 233 -37.76 -0.31 1.17
CA SER A 233 -38.34 -0.75 -0.10
C SER A 233 -37.65 0.00 -1.26
N TYR A 234 -36.65 -0.61 -1.87
CA TYR A 234 -35.90 0.00 -2.98
C TYR A 234 -36.68 -0.15 -4.28
N SER A 235 -37.52 0.84 -4.61
CA SER A 235 -38.28 0.83 -5.86
C SER A 235 -37.43 1.13 -7.11
N PHE A 236 -36.17 1.58 -6.95
CA PHE A 236 -35.31 1.99 -8.07
C PHE A 236 -33.87 1.46 -7.93
N PRO A 237 -33.53 0.34 -8.61
CA PRO A 237 -32.19 -0.28 -8.54
C PRO A 237 -31.03 0.66 -8.91
N ALA A 238 -31.21 1.50 -9.93
CA ALA A 238 -30.15 2.42 -10.39
C ALA A 238 -29.74 3.46 -9.32
N MET A 239 -30.69 3.93 -8.51
CA MET A 239 -30.40 4.89 -7.43
C MET A 239 -29.63 4.20 -6.30
N ARG A 240 -30.02 2.97 -5.96
CA ARG A 240 -29.35 2.14 -4.96
C ARG A 240 -27.90 1.85 -5.36
N GLU A 241 -27.65 1.48 -6.61
CA GLU A 241 -26.28 1.27 -7.11
C GLU A 241 -25.42 2.54 -7.00
N LEU A 242 -25.98 3.71 -7.35
CA LEU A 242 -25.28 4.98 -7.22
C LEU A 242 -24.98 5.33 -5.75
N CYS A 243 -25.93 5.09 -4.85
CA CYS A 243 -25.75 5.24 -3.41
C CYS A 243 -24.62 4.33 -2.92
N ILE A 244 -24.62 3.05 -3.29
CA ILE A 244 -23.57 2.11 -2.90
C ILE A 244 -22.21 2.57 -3.44
N ARG A 245 -22.10 2.89 -4.73
CA ARG A 245 -20.82 3.32 -5.31
C ARG A 245 -20.25 4.57 -4.63
N ASN A 246 -21.09 5.54 -4.30
CA ASN A 246 -20.66 6.85 -3.80
C ASN A 246 -20.48 6.96 -2.28
N SER A 247 -20.77 5.89 -1.52
CA SER A 247 -20.75 5.91 -0.05
C SER A 247 -19.43 5.46 0.55
N ASP A 248 -19.12 5.92 1.76
CA ASP A 248 -17.86 5.63 2.46
C ASP A 248 -17.99 4.49 3.46
N ALA A 249 -19.15 4.36 4.14
CA ALA A 249 -19.43 3.27 5.06
C ALA A 249 -20.91 2.89 5.06
N PHE A 250 -21.17 1.63 5.42
CA PHE A 250 -22.49 1.03 5.40
C PHE A 250 -22.88 0.48 6.76
N ALA A 251 -24.07 0.88 7.23
CA ALA A 251 -24.71 0.29 8.38
C ALA A 251 -25.77 -0.70 7.90
N LEU A 252 -25.59 -1.99 8.16
CA LEU A 252 -26.57 -3.02 7.82
C LEU A 252 -27.42 -3.33 9.05
N VAL A 253 -28.63 -2.81 9.08
CA VAL A 253 -29.53 -2.89 10.24
C VAL A 253 -30.53 -4.02 10.06
N TYR A 254 -30.59 -4.92 11.04
CA TYR A 254 -31.64 -5.91 11.19
C TYR A 254 -32.32 -5.76 12.56
N SER A 255 -33.41 -6.48 12.77
CA SER A 255 -34.17 -6.47 14.01
C SER A 255 -34.04 -7.79 14.75
N ILE A 256 -33.79 -7.77 16.06
CA ILE A 256 -33.59 -9.02 16.82
C ILE A 256 -34.84 -9.91 16.91
N ASP A 257 -36.02 -9.33 16.69
CA ASP A 257 -37.34 -9.96 16.68
C ASP A 257 -37.78 -10.42 15.27
N ASP A 258 -36.95 -10.25 14.25
CA ASP A 258 -37.28 -10.58 12.86
C ASP A 258 -36.11 -11.27 12.14
N PRO A 259 -36.12 -12.61 11.99
CA PRO A 259 -35.04 -13.34 11.32
C PRO A 259 -34.95 -13.04 9.82
N GLU A 260 -36.06 -12.75 9.14
CA GLU A 260 -36.06 -12.41 7.71
C GLU A 260 -35.28 -11.11 7.45
N SER A 261 -35.32 -10.18 8.42
CA SER A 261 -34.54 -8.95 8.34
C SER A 261 -33.02 -9.17 8.33
N PHE A 262 -32.54 -10.27 8.93
CA PHE A 262 -31.13 -10.63 8.90
C PHE A 262 -30.73 -11.28 7.57
N GLU A 263 -31.58 -12.12 6.98
CA GLU A 263 -31.35 -12.67 5.63
C GLU A 263 -31.20 -11.54 4.60
N GLU A 264 -32.02 -10.48 4.70
CA GLU A 264 -31.89 -9.31 3.85
C GLU A 264 -30.55 -8.57 4.07
N VAL A 265 -30.02 -8.54 5.30
CA VAL A 265 -28.67 -8.01 5.59
C VAL A 265 -27.58 -8.82 4.87
N GLN A 266 -27.69 -10.16 4.82
CA GLN A 266 -26.74 -11.01 4.10
C GLN A 266 -26.74 -10.69 2.60
N ARG A 267 -27.93 -10.56 2.01
CA ARG A 267 -28.10 -10.21 0.59
C ARG A 267 -27.54 -8.82 0.28
N LEU A 268 -27.85 -7.83 1.12
CA LEU A 268 -27.35 -6.46 1.01
C LEU A 268 -25.83 -6.40 1.06
N ARG A 269 -25.20 -7.16 1.97
CA ARG A 269 -23.74 -7.25 2.07
C ARG A 269 -23.13 -7.74 0.78
N GLN A 270 -23.66 -8.83 0.22
CA GLN A 270 -23.11 -9.40 -1.02
C GLN A 270 -23.17 -8.39 -2.16
N GLU A 271 -24.30 -7.70 -2.32
CA GLU A 271 -24.47 -6.66 -3.33
C GLU A 271 -23.49 -5.47 -3.15
N ILE A 272 -23.27 -5.04 -1.91
CA ILE A 272 -22.29 -3.98 -1.60
C ILE A 272 -20.88 -4.41 -2.01
N LEU A 273 -20.47 -5.63 -1.68
CA LEU A 273 -19.14 -6.16 -2.00
C LEU A 273 -18.95 -6.31 -3.52
N GLU A 274 -19.97 -6.80 -4.23
CA GLU A 274 -19.95 -6.93 -5.69
C GLU A 274 -19.82 -5.56 -6.38
N LEU A 275 -20.55 -4.54 -5.92
CA LEU A 275 -20.54 -3.21 -6.51
C LEU A 275 -19.31 -2.38 -6.15
N LYS A 276 -18.74 -2.56 -4.95
CA LYS A 276 -17.52 -1.87 -4.52
C LYS A 276 -16.25 -2.49 -5.10
N GLY A 277 -16.25 -3.81 -5.33
CA GLY A 277 -15.07 -4.54 -5.82
C GLY A 277 -13.90 -4.57 -4.82
N ASP A 278 -14.09 -4.10 -3.58
CA ASP A 278 -13.09 -4.04 -2.53
C ASP A 278 -13.52 -4.88 -1.31
N LYS A 279 -12.61 -5.76 -0.86
CA LYS A 279 -12.79 -6.63 0.30
C LYS A 279 -12.76 -5.86 1.63
N PHE A 280 -12.26 -4.63 1.65
CA PHE A 280 -12.13 -3.81 2.86
C PHE A 280 -13.22 -2.74 3.00
N THR A 281 -14.34 -2.89 2.29
CA THR A 281 -15.48 -1.96 2.39
C THR A 281 -15.96 -1.84 3.85
N PRO A 282 -15.97 -0.65 4.46
CA PRO A 282 -16.45 -0.44 5.84
C PRO A 282 -17.92 -0.83 6.02
N ILE A 283 -18.15 -1.92 6.74
CA ILE A 283 -19.49 -2.45 7.04
C ILE A 283 -19.60 -2.65 8.56
N THR A 284 -20.66 -2.09 9.13
CA THR A 284 -21.08 -2.36 10.51
C THR A 284 -22.47 -2.99 10.48
N VAL A 285 -22.60 -4.20 11.02
CA VAL A 285 -23.87 -4.89 11.18
C VAL A 285 -24.49 -4.49 12.51
N VAL A 286 -25.76 -4.10 12.49
CA VAL A 286 -26.47 -3.53 13.62
C VAL A 286 -27.70 -4.36 13.95
N GLY A 287 -27.70 -5.02 15.10
CA GLY A 287 -28.87 -5.69 15.66
C GLY A 287 -29.71 -4.69 16.47
N ASN A 288 -30.80 -4.20 15.90
CA ASN A 288 -31.65 -3.20 16.55
C ASN A 288 -32.79 -3.84 17.35
N LYS A 289 -33.44 -3.04 18.21
CA LYS A 289 -34.56 -3.39 19.09
C LYS A 289 -34.20 -4.33 20.24
N VAL A 290 -32.99 -4.23 20.81
CA VAL A 290 -32.60 -5.08 21.96
C VAL A 290 -33.45 -4.90 23.22
N ASP A 291 -34.27 -3.85 23.27
CA ASP A 291 -35.30 -3.70 24.30
C ASP A 291 -36.41 -4.77 24.23
N LEU A 292 -36.47 -5.53 23.13
CA LEU A 292 -37.39 -6.64 22.90
C LEU A 292 -36.74 -8.01 23.17
N GLU A 293 -35.85 -8.11 24.16
CA GLU A 293 -35.11 -9.34 24.49
C GLU A 293 -36.03 -10.57 24.67
N ASN A 294 -37.21 -10.39 25.26
CA ASN A 294 -38.20 -11.47 25.45
C ASN A 294 -38.84 -11.96 24.14
N GLN A 295 -38.69 -11.21 23.04
CA GLN A 295 -39.20 -11.52 21.70
C GLN A 295 -38.05 -11.80 20.72
N ARG A 296 -36.82 -11.97 21.22
CA ARG A 296 -35.65 -12.25 20.40
C ARG A 296 -35.86 -13.57 19.66
N LEU A 297 -35.83 -13.49 18.33
CA LEU A 297 -35.83 -14.64 17.43
C LEU A 297 -34.43 -14.87 16.83
N VAL A 298 -33.56 -13.86 16.86
CA VAL A 298 -32.19 -13.93 16.34
C VAL A 298 -31.18 -13.90 17.48
N ALA A 299 -30.52 -15.03 17.73
CA ALA A 299 -29.57 -15.19 18.83
C ALA A 299 -28.23 -14.49 18.52
N THR A 300 -27.74 -13.67 19.45
CA THR A 300 -26.46 -12.96 19.31
C THR A 300 -25.29 -13.91 19.09
N GLY A 301 -25.29 -15.07 19.78
CA GLY A 301 -24.24 -16.08 19.67
C GLY A 301 -24.15 -16.77 18.31
N GLU A 302 -25.21 -16.72 17.50
CA GLU A 302 -25.21 -17.27 16.14
C GLU A 302 -24.70 -16.23 15.13
N ILE A 303 -25.09 -14.97 15.30
CA ILE A 303 -24.77 -13.90 14.35
C ILE A 303 -23.37 -13.34 14.53
N MET A 304 -22.96 -13.08 15.77
CA MET A 304 -21.66 -12.48 16.09
C MET A 304 -20.47 -13.20 15.45
N PRO A 305 -20.31 -14.55 15.54
CA PRO A 305 -19.19 -15.22 14.89
C PRO A 305 -19.24 -15.12 13.36
N ILE A 306 -20.43 -15.18 12.74
CA ILE A 306 -20.58 -15.03 11.29
C ILE A 306 -20.11 -13.64 10.86
N VAL A 307 -20.52 -12.59 11.58
CA VAL A 307 -20.18 -11.21 11.23
C VAL A 307 -18.71 -10.90 11.50
N GLU A 308 -18.19 -11.29 12.66
CA GLU A 308 -16.83 -10.93 13.06
C GLU A 308 -15.76 -11.82 12.42
N LEU A 309 -16.00 -13.14 12.31
CA LEU A 309 -15.01 -14.09 11.80
C LEU A 309 -15.12 -14.30 10.29
N ASP A 310 -16.33 -14.56 9.79
CA ASP A 310 -16.51 -14.89 8.36
C ASP A 310 -16.54 -13.62 7.51
N TRP A 311 -17.20 -12.57 8.00
CA TRP A 311 -17.34 -11.33 7.25
C TRP A 311 -16.27 -10.29 7.54
N ASN A 312 -15.55 -10.44 8.66
CA ASN A 312 -14.57 -9.46 9.15
C ASN A 312 -15.17 -8.04 9.22
N ALA A 313 -16.41 -7.94 9.72
CA ALA A 313 -17.16 -6.70 9.89
C ALA A 313 -17.44 -6.43 11.38
N SER A 314 -17.64 -5.15 11.76
CA SER A 314 -18.03 -4.82 13.13
C SER A 314 -19.48 -5.21 13.38
N PHE A 315 -19.77 -5.74 14.57
CA PHE A 315 -21.11 -6.08 15.03
C PHE A 315 -21.48 -5.23 16.25
N VAL A 316 -22.68 -4.63 16.25
CA VAL A 316 -23.19 -3.84 17.37
C VAL A 316 -24.67 -4.11 17.59
N GLU A 317 -25.06 -4.46 18.80
CA GLU A 317 -26.46 -4.48 19.22
C GLU A 317 -26.88 -3.13 19.81
N ALA A 318 -28.04 -2.62 19.41
CA ALA A 318 -28.55 -1.32 19.81
C ALA A 318 -30.08 -1.30 20.01
N SER A 319 -30.57 -0.30 20.75
CA SER A 319 -32.01 0.03 20.78
C SER A 319 -32.20 1.52 20.57
N ALA A 320 -32.83 1.86 19.45
CA ALA A 320 -33.28 3.22 19.18
C ALA A 320 -34.30 3.74 20.22
N LYS A 321 -35.01 2.84 20.93
CA LYS A 321 -36.05 3.20 21.90
C LYS A 321 -35.47 3.54 23.27
N THR A 322 -34.54 2.74 23.79
CA THR A 322 -33.87 2.99 25.08
C THR A 322 -32.60 3.84 24.92
N SER A 323 -32.21 4.16 23.68
CA SER A 323 -30.95 4.83 23.33
C SER A 323 -29.70 3.99 23.67
N GLU A 324 -29.87 2.69 23.88
CA GLU A 324 -28.78 1.78 24.15
C GLU A 324 -27.91 1.58 22.91
N ASN A 325 -26.59 1.74 23.07
CA ASN A 325 -25.56 1.54 22.04
C ASN A 325 -25.74 2.28 20.70
N VAL A 326 -26.68 3.22 20.60
CA VAL A 326 -26.87 4.03 19.39
C VAL A 326 -25.59 4.80 19.04
N LEU A 327 -24.92 5.40 20.04
CA LEU A 327 -23.62 6.06 19.83
C LEU A 327 -22.52 5.08 19.38
N GLY A 328 -22.58 3.83 19.87
CA GLY A 328 -21.63 2.77 19.51
C GLY A 328 -21.66 2.47 18.02
N VAL A 329 -22.87 2.35 17.43
CA VAL A 329 -23.07 2.14 16.00
C VAL A 329 -22.37 3.21 15.15
N PHE A 330 -22.62 4.49 15.44
CA PHE A 330 -22.01 5.59 14.70
C PHE A 330 -20.50 5.69 14.93
N LYS A 331 -20.03 5.32 16.13
CA LYS A 331 -18.60 5.30 16.44
C LYS A 331 -17.87 4.24 15.62
N GLU A 332 -18.39 3.01 15.56
CA GLU A 332 -17.82 1.93 14.75
C GLU A 332 -17.77 2.32 13.27
N LEU A 333 -18.88 2.84 12.73
CA LEU A 333 -18.96 3.32 11.34
C LEU A 333 -17.90 4.40 11.04
N LEU A 334 -17.75 5.38 11.93
CA LEU A 334 -16.80 6.47 11.73
C LEU A 334 -15.34 6.05 11.98
N GLN A 335 -15.09 5.05 12.82
CA GLN A 335 -13.74 4.52 13.06
C GLN A 335 -13.22 3.72 11.88
N GLN A 336 -14.09 3.02 11.16
CA GLN A 336 -13.73 2.27 9.96
C GLN A 336 -13.51 3.19 8.74
N VAL A 337 -14.06 4.40 8.75
CA VAL A 337 -13.76 5.41 7.73
C VAL A 337 -12.39 6.02 8.04
N ASN A 338 -11.51 6.11 7.03
CA ASN A 338 -10.21 6.80 7.10
C ASN A 338 -10.38 8.32 7.26
N LEU A 339 -10.92 8.71 8.40
CA LEU A 339 -11.05 10.07 8.89
C LEU A 339 -9.66 10.63 9.18
N PRO A 340 -9.38 11.92 8.89
CA PRO A 340 -8.09 12.52 9.20
C PRO A 340 -7.72 12.29 10.67
N SER A 341 -6.47 11.86 10.92
CA SER A 341 -5.94 11.36 12.20
C SER A 341 -6.13 12.29 13.41
N ARG A 342 -6.51 13.56 13.16
CA ARG A 342 -6.89 14.59 14.15
C ARG A 342 -8.27 14.41 14.78
N LEU A 343 -9.11 13.51 14.28
CA LEU A 343 -10.48 13.28 14.76
C LEU A 343 -10.59 12.41 16.02
N SER A 344 -9.60 11.55 16.26
CA SER A 344 -9.61 10.58 17.37
C SER A 344 -9.82 11.21 18.77
N PRO A 345 -9.41 12.47 19.05
CA PRO A 345 -9.72 13.15 20.31
C PRO A 345 -10.97 14.05 20.22
N ALA A 346 -11.48 14.38 19.03
CA ALA A 346 -12.55 15.36 18.83
C ALA A 346 -13.95 14.76 18.97
N LEU A 347 -14.14 13.48 18.57
CA LEU A 347 -15.37 12.73 18.90
C LEU A 347 -15.54 12.51 20.42
N ARG A 348 -14.44 12.55 21.19
CA ARG A 348 -14.48 12.59 22.66
C ARG A 348 -14.87 13.98 23.21
N ARG A 349 -14.68 15.05 22.43
CA ARG A 349 -14.90 16.47 22.83
C ARG A 349 -16.32 16.99 22.56
N ARG A 350 -17.27 16.19 22.04
CA ARG A 350 -18.71 16.55 22.00
C ARG A 350 -19.37 16.60 23.39
N ARG A 351 -18.58 16.79 24.44
CA ARG A 351 -18.99 17.02 25.81
C ARG A 351 -19.25 18.50 26.12
N GLU A 352 -18.88 19.47 25.27
CA GLU A 352 -18.82 20.87 25.74
C GLU A 352 -19.52 21.96 24.91
N THR A 353 -20.23 21.63 23.83
CA THR A 353 -20.99 22.65 23.06
C THR A 353 -22.47 22.34 22.88
N VAL A 354 -23.09 21.73 23.88
CA VAL A 354 -24.55 21.87 24.06
C VAL A 354 -24.77 23.22 24.76
N PRO A 355 -25.56 24.15 24.20
CA PRO A 355 -25.97 25.34 24.93
C PRO A 355 -26.67 24.89 26.21
N LYS A 356 -26.12 25.24 27.37
CA LYS A 356 -26.83 25.07 28.64
C LYS A 356 -28.02 26.02 28.61
N ASP A 357 -29.20 25.49 28.33
CA ASP A 357 -30.43 26.17 28.68
C ASP A 357 -30.43 26.38 30.19
N ASN A 358 -30.44 27.66 30.57
CA ASN A 358 -30.61 28.14 31.94
C ASN A 358 -32.00 27.72 32.45
N ALA A 359 -32.11 26.50 32.96
CA ALA A 359 -33.22 26.11 33.82
C ALA A 359 -32.98 26.68 35.22
N GLY A 360 -33.42 27.92 35.42
CA GLY A 360 -33.45 28.58 36.72
C GLY A 360 -34.28 27.78 37.73
N VAL A 361 -33.60 27.17 38.69
CA VAL A 361 -34.24 26.74 39.94
C VAL A 361 -34.54 28.01 40.75
N ARG A 362 -35.82 28.42 40.73
CA ARG A 362 -36.37 29.41 41.65
C ARG A 362 -36.17 28.93 43.10
N LYS A 363 -35.16 29.45 43.80
CA LYS A 363 -35.14 29.48 45.26
C LYS A 363 -35.86 30.74 45.73
N LYS A 364 -36.94 30.55 46.50
CA LYS A 364 -37.70 31.61 47.17
C LYS A 364 -36.77 32.46 48.07
N PRO A 365 -36.97 33.79 48.17
CA PRO A 365 -36.12 34.65 48.97
C PRO A 365 -36.40 34.51 50.48
N PRO A 366 -35.43 34.79 51.37
CA PRO A 366 -35.67 34.79 52.80
C PRO A 366 -36.46 36.05 53.23
N MET A 367 -37.47 35.83 54.07
CA MET A 367 -38.27 36.86 54.73
C MET A 367 -37.40 37.74 55.63
N LYS A 368 -37.51 39.07 55.49
CA LYS A 368 -37.07 40.03 56.51
C LYS A 368 -38.20 40.31 57.50
N LYS A 369 -37.91 40.16 58.79
CA LYS A 369 -38.64 40.70 59.96
C LYS A 369 -37.57 41.39 60.81
N THR A 370 -37.66 42.63 61.31
CA THR A 370 -38.63 43.73 61.24
C THR A 370 -37.89 44.98 61.75
N ASN A 371 -38.47 46.16 61.49
CA ASN A 371 -38.40 47.39 62.30
C ASN A 371 -37.11 48.23 62.33
N SER A 372 -37.17 49.38 61.66
CA SER A 372 -37.35 50.66 62.37
C SER A 372 -37.71 51.79 61.38
N CYS A 373 -38.91 52.33 61.54
CA CYS A 373 -39.20 53.74 61.29
C CYS A 373 -38.61 54.54 62.47
N ILE A 374 -38.23 55.81 62.42
CA ILE A 374 -39.01 57.03 62.11
C ILE A 374 -37.99 58.20 62.06
N LEU A 375 -38.29 59.21 61.24
CA LEU A 375 -37.69 60.54 61.28
C LEU A 375 -37.90 61.23 62.63
N SER A 376 -36.86 61.83 63.19
CA SER A 376 -36.80 63.21 63.71
C SER A 376 -35.35 63.53 64.07
#